data_AF-A0A359IFT1-F1
#
_entry.id   AF-A0A359IFT1-F1
#
_cell.length_a   1.000
_cell.length_b   1.000
_cell.length_c   1.000
_cell.angle_alpha   90.00
_cell.angle_beta   90.00
_cell.angle_gamma   90.00
#
_symmetry.space_group_name_H-M   'P 1'
#
loop_
_entity.id
_entity.type
_entity.pdbx_description
1 polymer ?
#
loop_
_entity_poly.entity_id
_entity_poly.type
_entity_poly.pdbx_seq_one_letter_code
_entity_poly.pdbx_strand_id
1 'polypeptide(L)'
;SLVLSVALVRLLIDFLPFIGLVDNPGGRHIHTIPTPKGGGLGFILSFFITGILFNLSHTISLTGTMDLHFLGMIAGPVGLLTLVGFLDDRYDIHALIKLSGHIAVAVLSWILGIRLDAIFGIPLSETVSLILTVIWFVGFINAFNLIDGMDGLAAGLAIVASITLAVMFSLKGVWLNAVMLLILAGAVGGFLRYNFYPARIFMGDMGSMFLGYIFAATGILASNKLATTSAVFIPILILGVPFFDVFLAIWRRSVKKILNRQSNGTNYERIMGADKEHLHHRLLEVFKNQSSAVLFIYLLAMFFSFLAFILFFLEEASLGLMLAMILITVYLSMRQLINTEVHQSSKALIRGFSKPSRSTLVGLSHPIFDLIVLFVTYWGIDRIYITKEGLTLSSGMMSHTSLNLVITFLLFISLVICGIYNRFWLRATPGDYMRLVGALILGHVLATIFLYFSLEEILFWSYLKRLIFLGTFVSLVVISERIFLRYLYMKLHTIYLDSNNHENIRHVILYGAGVRCQYYLQEIATNIEQEPTRVLGLLDDNPGLWNKNVYGQKVLGNITNLNLLAPKKKIDTVIITTRTIKPENIEKAREICKRNGIKLIQWKFVEEIIIE
;
A
#
# COMPACT_ATOMS: atom_id res chain seq x y z
N SER A 1 24.42 30.54 0.99
CA SER A 1 24.25 29.09 1.17
C SER A 1 25.03 28.27 0.15
N LEU A 2 24.64 28.23 -1.14
CA LEU A 2 25.31 27.34 -2.12
C LEU A 2 26.84 27.46 -2.14
N VAL A 3 27.36 28.69 -2.24
CA VAL A 3 28.81 28.95 -2.25
C VAL A 3 29.48 28.46 -0.97
N LEU A 4 28.87 28.73 0.18
CA LEU A 4 29.40 28.33 1.49
C LEU A 4 29.41 26.80 1.63
N SER A 5 28.33 26.12 1.23
CA SER A 5 28.29 24.65 1.23
C SER A 5 29.34 24.05 0.30
N VAL A 6 29.52 24.59 -0.92
CA VAL A 6 30.59 24.13 -1.84
C VAL A 6 31.96 24.23 -1.17
N ALA A 7 32.25 25.36 -0.51
CA ALA A 7 33.53 25.56 0.19
C ALA A 7 33.69 24.59 1.38
N LEU A 8 32.69 24.48 2.25
CA LEU A 8 32.74 23.61 3.43
C LEU A 8 32.84 22.13 3.05
N VAL A 9 32.03 21.67 2.10
CA VAL A 9 32.07 20.28 1.62
C VAL A 9 33.40 19.98 0.97
N ARG A 10 34.00 20.93 0.23
CA ARG A 10 35.34 20.75 -0.33
C ARG A 10 36.40 20.54 0.75
N LEU A 11 36.36 21.33 1.84
CA LEU A 11 37.27 21.15 2.98
C LEU A 11 37.05 19.80 3.67
N LEU A 12 35.79 19.35 3.80
CA LEU A 12 35.46 18.07 4.42
C LEU A 12 35.96 16.87 3.61
N ILE A 13 35.98 16.94 2.27
CA ILE A 13 36.56 15.88 1.42
C ILE A 13 38.00 15.58 1.82
N ASP A 14 38.78 16.62 2.13
CA ASP A 14 40.20 16.48 2.47
C ASP A 14 40.41 16.16 3.97
N PHE A 15 39.52 16.63 4.85
CA PHE A 15 39.65 16.47 6.31
C PHE A 15 39.07 15.16 6.87
N LEU A 16 37.92 14.70 6.40
CA LEU A 16 37.24 13.50 6.94
C LEU A 16 38.10 12.22 6.91
N PRO A 17 38.94 11.98 5.87
CA PRO A 17 39.86 10.85 5.87
C PRO A 17 40.87 10.87 7.02
N PHE A 18 41.34 12.06 7.43
CA PHE A 18 42.33 12.21 8.51
C PHE A 18 41.78 11.75 9.87
N ILE A 19 40.49 11.98 10.13
CA ILE A 19 39.81 11.51 11.34
C ILE A 19 39.21 10.10 11.18
N GLY A 20 39.45 9.45 10.04
CA GLY A 20 39.03 8.09 9.71
C GLY A 20 37.53 7.92 9.49
N LEU A 21 36.84 8.97 9.02
CA LEU A 21 35.45 8.91 8.55
C LEU A 21 35.45 8.60 7.04
N VAL A 22 35.73 7.35 6.71
CA VAL A 22 35.83 6.85 5.33
C VAL A 22 35.00 5.58 5.19
N ASP A 23 34.22 5.50 4.12
CA ASP A 23 33.50 4.29 3.75
C ASP A 23 34.33 3.45 2.76
N ASN A 24 34.75 2.27 3.19
CA ASN A 24 35.62 1.39 2.42
C ASN A 24 34.82 0.51 1.45
N PRO A 25 35.35 0.23 0.23
CA PRO A 25 34.68 -0.65 -0.72
C PRO A 25 34.58 -2.09 -0.19
N GLY A 26 33.45 -2.76 -0.45
CA GLY A 26 33.18 -4.14 0.00
C GLY A 26 32.09 -4.32 1.07
N GLY A 27 31.29 -3.28 1.33
CA GLY A 27 30.18 -3.29 2.30
C GLY A 27 28.78 -3.09 1.70
N ARG A 28 27.91 -2.32 2.40
CA ARG A 28 26.50 -2.01 2.05
C ARG A 28 26.34 -1.21 0.74
N HIS A 29 27.39 -0.55 0.27
CA HIS A 29 27.34 0.46 -0.80
C HIS A 29 28.08 0.00 -2.07
N ILE A 30 27.64 0.49 -3.23
CA ILE A 30 28.03 0.02 -4.58
C ILE A 30 29.39 0.60 -5.04
N HIS A 31 30.01 1.47 -4.24
CA HIS A 31 31.23 2.18 -4.62
C HIS A 31 32.46 1.28 -4.65
N THR A 32 33.37 1.60 -5.57
CA THR A 32 34.61 0.85 -5.82
C THR A 32 35.85 1.54 -5.25
N ILE A 33 35.73 2.77 -4.75
CA ILE A 33 36.83 3.63 -4.27
C ILE A 33 36.50 4.08 -2.84
N PRO A 34 37.43 4.03 -1.87
CA PRO A 34 37.19 4.56 -0.53
C PRO A 34 36.75 6.03 -0.59
N THR A 35 35.56 6.33 -0.05
CA THR A 35 34.93 7.64 -0.15
C THR A 35 34.68 8.23 1.24
N PRO A 36 35.03 9.49 1.51
CA PRO A 36 34.75 10.13 2.80
C PRO A 36 33.24 10.12 3.11
N LYS A 37 32.86 9.88 4.38
CA LYS A 37 31.47 9.89 4.88
C LYS A 37 31.29 11.03 5.89
N GLY A 38 30.22 11.83 5.76
CA GLY A 38 29.93 12.94 6.68
C GLY A 38 29.83 14.32 6.02
N GLY A 39 29.66 14.38 4.69
CA GLY A 39 29.43 15.64 3.97
C GLY A 39 28.18 16.41 4.43
N GLY A 40 27.27 15.74 5.16
CA GLY A 40 26.16 16.31 5.90
C GLY A 40 26.51 17.54 6.71
N LEU A 41 27.63 17.48 7.44
CA LEU A 41 28.08 18.58 8.29
C LEU A 41 28.28 19.88 7.51
N GLY A 42 28.76 19.80 6.26
CA GLY A 42 29.03 20.96 5.42
C GLY A 42 27.76 21.73 5.07
N PHE A 43 26.69 21.04 4.65
CA PHE A 43 25.44 21.71 4.33
C PHE A 43 24.61 22.10 5.56
N ILE A 44 24.72 21.36 6.68
CA ILE A 44 24.09 21.74 7.96
C ILE A 44 24.66 23.09 8.42
N LEU A 45 25.99 23.21 8.48
CA LEU A 45 26.66 24.46 8.85
C LEU A 45 26.32 25.59 7.87
N SER A 46 26.32 25.32 6.57
CA SER A 46 25.93 26.31 5.57
C SER A 46 24.49 26.82 5.76
N PHE A 47 23.55 25.92 6.09
CA PHE A 47 22.15 26.28 6.35
C PHE A 47 22.03 27.20 7.57
N PHE A 48 22.62 26.83 8.72
CA PHE A 48 22.58 27.65 9.93
C PHE A 48 23.29 29.00 9.75
N ILE A 49 24.53 29.00 9.23
CA ILE A 49 25.31 30.23 9.04
C ILE A 49 24.58 31.18 8.10
N THR A 50 24.13 30.69 6.93
CA THR A 50 23.41 31.55 5.98
C THR A 50 22.07 32.00 6.56
N GLY A 51 21.34 31.12 7.25
CA GLY A 51 20.04 31.44 7.86
C GLY A 51 20.14 32.51 8.95
N ILE A 52 21.15 32.41 9.82
CA ILE A 52 21.42 33.40 10.87
C ILE A 52 21.84 34.74 10.24
N LEU A 53 22.80 34.72 9.31
CA LEU A 53 23.23 35.94 8.61
C LEU A 53 22.08 36.62 7.88
N PHE A 54 21.22 35.84 7.21
CA PHE A 54 20.04 36.37 6.53
C PHE A 54 19.11 37.08 7.52
N ASN A 55 18.75 36.41 8.63
CA ASN A 55 17.87 36.98 9.66
C ASN A 55 18.47 38.21 10.36
N LEU A 56 19.80 38.29 10.51
CA LEU A 56 20.47 39.47 11.10
C LEU A 56 20.62 40.64 10.12
N SER A 57 20.75 40.34 8.82
CA SER A 57 21.03 41.35 7.78
C SER A 57 19.79 42.07 7.26
N HIS A 58 18.58 41.53 7.51
CA HIS A 58 17.38 42.01 6.85
C HIS A 58 16.74 43.17 7.61
N THR A 59 16.74 44.36 6.98
CA THR A 59 16.06 45.57 7.45
C THR A 59 14.55 45.57 7.22
N ILE A 60 14.04 44.64 6.40
CA ILE A 60 12.62 44.51 6.07
C ILE A 60 12.05 43.32 6.85
N SER A 61 10.96 43.51 7.59
CA SER A 61 10.29 42.42 8.30
C SER A 61 9.54 41.51 7.31
N LEU A 62 10.14 40.38 6.93
CA LEU A 62 9.45 39.36 6.15
C LEU A 62 8.51 38.55 7.05
N THR A 63 7.29 38.32 6.58
CA THR A 63 6.33 37.47 7.29
C THR A 63 6.76 36.00 7.27
N GLY A 64 6.77 35.37 8.44
CA GLY A 64 6.95 33.92 8.58
C GLY A 64 7.38 33.53 9.98
N THR A 65 7.66 32.25 10.17
CA THR A 65 8.01 31.67 11.47
C THR A 65 9.39 31.03 11.51
N MET A 66 10.08 30.89 10.36
CA MET A 66 11.46 30.41 10.32
C MET A 66 12.47 31.54 10.58
N ASP A 67 12.26 32.27 11.67
CA ASP A 67 13.11 33.37 12.12
C ASP A 67 14.30 32.89 12.96
N LEU A 68 15.03 33.83 13.56
CA LEU A 68 16.15 33.51 14.43
C LEU A 68 15.73 32.67 15.65
N HIS A 69 14.51 32.86 16.16
CA HIS A 69 13.97 32.07 17.26
C HIS A 69 13.75 30.62 16.83
N PHE A 70 13.16 30.38 15.66
CA PHE A 70 13.04 29.03 15.10
C PHE A 70 14.39 28.36 14.87
N LEU A 71 15.39 29.10 14.36
CA LEU A 71 16.76 28.58 14.23
C LEU A 71 17.34 28.17 15.58
N GLY A 72 17.10 28.95 16.64
CA GLY A 72 17.44 28.60 18.01
C GLY A 72 16.74 27.33 18.51
N MET A 73 15.43 27.20 18.24
CA MET A 73 14.65 26.02 18.60
C MET A 73 15.16 24.74 17.94
N ILE A 74 15.58 24.79 16.67
CA ILE A 74 16.07 23.58 15.98
C ILE A 74 17.55 23.28 16.23
N ALA A 75 18.34 24.26 16.68
CA ALA A 75 19.79 24.08 16.86
C ALA A 75 20.14 22.96 17.86
N GLY A 76 19.44 22.90 19.01
CA GLY A 76 19.65 21.86 20.01
C GLY A 76 19.33 20.45 19.50
N PRO A 77 18.09 20.19 19.01
CA PRO A 77 17.72 18.91 18.39
C PRO A 77 18.63 18.50 17.24
N VAL A 78 18.99 19.43 16.34
CA VAL A 78 19.90 19.14 15.22
C VAL A 78 21.32 18.84 15.70
N GLY A 79 21.82 19.53 16.72
CA GLY A 79 23.12 19.24 17.33
C GLY A 79 23.19 17.84 17.92
N LEU A 80 22.15 17.43 18.66
CA LEU A 80 22.03 16.07 19.18
C LEU A 80 21.94 15.03 18.06
N LEU A 81 21.15 15.30 17.02
CA LEU A 81 21.00 14.39 15.89
C LEU A 81 22.30 14.25 15.09
N THR A 82 23.04 15.35 14.91
CA THR A 82 24.37 15.36 14.28
C THR A 82 25.37 14.56 15.11
N LEU A 83 25.32 14.65 16.44
CA LEU A 83 26.16 13.83 17.32
C LEU A 83 25.82 12.33 17.17
N VAL A 84 24.54 11.97 17.17
CA VAL A 84 24.10 10.58 16.96
C VAL A 84 24.57 10.07 15.59
N GLY A 85 24.38 10.87 14.53
CA GLY A 85 24.86 10.53 13.19
C GLY A 85 26.37 10.38 13.10
N PHE A 86 27.13 11.24 13.80
CA PHE A 86 28.59 11.13 13.87
C PHE A 86 29.05 9.86 14.57
N LEU A 87 28.43 9.52 15.69
CA LEU A 87 28.73 8.29 16.43
C LEU A 87 28.40 7.05 15.59
N ASP A 88 27.29 7.07 14.86
CA ASP A 88 26.89 5.99 13.94
C ASP A 88 27.86 5.86 12.77
N ASP A 89 28.23 6.98 12.12
CA ASP A 89 29.19 7.02 11.01
C ASP A 89 30.58 6.50 11.44
N ARG A 90 30.96 6.67 12.71
CA ARG A 90 32.28 6.28 13.24
C ARG A 90 32.31 4.88 13.84
N TYR A 91 31.26 4.48 14.56
CA TYR A 91 31.27 3.29 15.42
C TYR A 91 30.18 2.26 15.07
N ASP A 92 29.33 2.52 14.07
CA ASP A 92 28.21 1.64 13.69
C ASP A 92 27.35 1.24 14.90
N ILE A 93 26.77 2.24 15.58
CA ILE A 93 26.11 2.06 16.87
C ILE A 93 24.85 1.18 16.76
N HIS A 94 24.52 0.48 17.84
CA HIS A 94 23.37 -0.41 17.87
C HIS A 94 22.06 0.34 17.57
N ALA A 95 21.20 -0.20 16.69
CA ALA A 95 20.04 0.53 16.18
C ALA A 95 19.03 1.00 17.26
N LEU A 96 18.94 0.31 18.41
CA LEU A 96 18.11 0.79 19.52
C LEU A 96 18.64 2.09 20.14
N ILE A 97 19.96 2.26 20.20
CA ILE A 97 20.60 3.48 20.70
C ILE A 97 20.33 4.62 19.71
N LYS A 98 20.50 4.35 18.42
CA LYS A 98 20.17 5.29 17.33
C LYS A 98 18.70 5.74 17.38
N LEU A 99 17.78 4.79 17.52
CA LEU A 99 16.34 5.07 17.65
C LEU A 99 16.03 5.89 18.91
N SER A 100 16.69 5.62 20.03
CA SER A 100 16.53 6.42 21.25
C SER A 100 16.94 7.88 21.04
N GLY A 101 18.00 8.12 20.27
CA GLY A 101 18.41 9.46 19.85
C GLY A 101 17.35 10.16 19.01
N HIS A 102 16.75 9.46 18.03
CA HIS A 102 15.66 10.02 17.22
C HIS A 102 14.44 10.38 18.07
N ILE A 103 14.07 9.53 19.04
CA ILE A 103 12.96 9.79 19.97
C ILE A 103 13.28 11.00 20.85
N ALA A 104 14.50 11.08 21.40
CA ALA A 104 14.93 12.19 22.25
C ALA A 104 14.87 13.53 21.48
N VAL A 105 15.36 13.55 20.25
CA VAL A 105 15.27 14.72 19.35
C VAL A 105 13.82 15.12 19.11
N ALA A 106 12.93 14.15 18.82
CA ALA A 106 11.52 14.43 18.58
C ALA A 106 10.79 14.98 19.82
N VAL A 107 11.08 14.43 21.00
CA VAL A 107 10.53 14.92 22.28
C VAL A 107 11.04 16.32 22.57
N LEU A 108 12.33 16.58 22.35
CA LEU A 108 12.92 17.91 22.54
C LEU A 108 12.27 18.94 21.62
N SER A 109 12.07 18.61 20.34
CA SER A 109 11.35 19.47 19.39
C SER A 109 9.92 19.73 19.82
N TRP A 110 9.23 18.74 20.38
CA TRP A 110 7.88 18.91 20.93
C TRP A 110 7.87 19.88 22.12
N ILE A 111 8.82 19.74 23.05
CA ILE A 111 8.98 20.65 24.22
C ILE A 111 9.25 22.08 23.75
N LEU A 112 10.06 22.24 22.70
CA LEU A 112 10.40 23.54 22.14
C LEU A 112 9.25 24.16 21.32
N GLY A 113 8.13 23.45 21.12
CA GLY A 113 6.93 23.95 20.45
C GLY A 113 6.80 23.57 18.98
N ILE A 114 7.67 22.71 18.44
CA ILE A 114 7.51 22.12 17.10
C ILE A 114 6.69 20.85 17.23
N ARG A 115 5.38 21.01 17.37
CA ARG A 115 4.45 19.92 17.66
C ARG A 115 3.20 19.94 16.79
N LEU A 116 2.62 18.76 16.60
CA LEU A 116 1.31 18.60 15.98
C LEU A 116 0.23 18.94 17.01
N ASP A 117 -0.28 20.17 16.98
CA ASP A 117 -1.34 20.61 17.90
C ASP A 117 -2.74 20.27 17.39
N ALA A 118 -2.91 20.11 16.08
CA ALA A 118 -4.18 19.75 15.47
C ALA A 118 -3.98 18.92 14.20
N ILE A 119 -4.95 18.06 13.88
CA ILE A 119 -5.01 17.33 12.61
C ILE A 119 -6.44 17.45 12.08
N PHE A 120 -6.58 17.86 10.81
CA PHE A 120 -7.89 18.11 10.21
C PHE A 120 -8.76 19.13 10.96
N GLY A 121 -8.11 20.11 11.61
CA GLY A 121 -8.77 21.12 12.45
C GLY A 121 -9.17 20.62 13.84
N ILE A 122 -8.93 19.35 14.16
CA ILE A 122 -9.22 18.77 15.48
C ILE A 122 -8.03 19.03 16.41
N PRO A 123 -8.21 19.78 17.52
CA PRO A 123 -7.15 19.95 18.50
C PRO A 123 -6.83 18.63 19.18
N LEU A 124 -5.54 18.34 19.35
CA LEU A 124 -5.06 17.13 19.99
C LEU A 124 -4.83 17.37 21.48
N SER A 125 -5.09 16.35 22.31
CA SER A 125 -4.59 16.36 23.68
C SER A 125 -3.07 16.32 23.69
N GLU A 126 -2.43 16.84 24.75
CA GLU A 126 -0.96 16.90 24.83
C GLU A 126 -0.31 15.53 24.64
N THR A 127 -0.89 14.48 25.22
CA THR A 127 -0.40 13.10 25.07
C THR A 127 -0.47 12.61 23.62
N VAL A 128 -1.58 12.88 22.92
CA VAL A 128 -1.74 12.47 21.52
C VAL A 128 -0.83 13.29 20.60
N SER A 129 -0.73 14.59 20.86
CA SER A 129 0.22 15.49 20.18
C SER A 129 1.66 14.97 20.30
N LEU A 130 2.09 14.60 21.50
CA LEU A 130 3.42 14.06 21.76
C LEU A 130 3.66 12.76 20.99
N ILE A 131 2.76 11.78 21.11
CA ILE A 131 2.90 10.48 20.44
C ILE A 131 2.99 10.67 18.92
N LEU A 132 2.10 11.47 18.34
CA LEU A 132 2.07 11.70 16.90
C LEU A 132 3.28 12.49 16.41
N THR A 133 3.72 13.50 17.16
CA THR A 133 4.93 14.26 16.84
C THR A 133 6.17 13.36 16.87
N VAL A 134 6.29 12.47 17.86
CA VAL A 134 7.38 11.49 17.93
C VAL A 134 7.35 10.55 16.73
N ILE A 135 6.20 9.96 16.41
CA ILE A 135 6.04 9.08 15.24
C ILE A 135 6.41 9.83 13.95
N TRP A 136 5.97 11.08 13.82
CA TRP A 136 6.23 11.92 12.66
C TRP A 136 7.72 12.16 12.44
N PHE A 137 8.42 12.68 13.45
CA PHE A 137 9.86 12.94 13.36
C PHE A 137 10.67 11.65 13.15
N VAL A 138 10.40 10.61 13.94
CA VAL A 138 11.11 9.33 13.82
C VAL A 138 10.88 8.71 12.44
N GLY A 139 9.67 8.80 11.89
CA GLY A 139 9.34 8.33 10.56
C GLY A 139 10.17 9.05 9.48
N PHE A 140 10.17 10.38 9.49
CA PHE A 140 10.92 11.18 8.51
C PHE A 140 12.44 11.02 8.61
N ILE A 141 12.99 10.99 9.82
CA ILE A 141 14.43 10.80 10.06
C ILE A 141 14.87 9.44 9.49
N ASN A 142 14.14 8.38 9.80
CA ASN A 142 14.47 7.05 9.26
C ASN A 142 14.20 6.95 7.75
N ALA A 143 13.18 7.66 7.24
CA ALA A 143 12.89 7.70 5.80
C ALA A 143 14.06 8.27 5.01
N PHE A 144 14.56 9.45 5.37
CA PHE A 144 15.70 10.05 4.68
C PHE A 144 16.99 9.26 4.83
N ASN A 145 17.23 8.67 6.00
CA ASN A 145 18.38 7.78 6.21
C ASN A 145 18.35 6.57 5.25
N LEU A 146 17.17 5.97 5.04
CA LEU A 146 17.02 4.83 4.12
C LEU A 146 17.00 5.24 2.63
N ILE A 147 16.61 6.47 2.30
CA ILE A 147 16.67 7.01 0.93
C ILE A 147 18.12 7.29 0.51
N ASP A 148 19.02 7.60 1.44
CA ASP A 148 20.45 7.90 1.21
C ASP A 148 21.30 6.66 0.87
N GLY A 149 20.79 5.81 -0.03
CA GLY A 149 21.45 4.59 -0.51
C GLY A 149 22.12 4.72 -1.89
N MET A 150 21.92 5.85 -2.59
CA MET A 150 22.51 6.13 -3.91
C MET A 150 23.05 7.57 -3.99
N ASP A 151 24.20 7.74 -4.66
CA ASP A 151 24.81 9.02 -4.99
C ASP A 151 23.80 10.02 -5.56
N GLY A 152 23.66 11.16 -4.89
CA GLY A 152 22.79 12.25 -5.27
C GLY A 152 21.33 12.09 -4.86
N LEU A 153 20.80 10.87 -4.68
CA LEU A 153 19.36 10.63 -4.57
C LEU A 153 18.66 11.44 -3.48
N ALA A 154 19.10 11.30 -2.22
CA ALA A 154 18.50 11.99 -1.09
C ALA A 154 18.64 13.51 -1.20
N ALA A 155 19.81 13.98 -1.65
CA ALA A 155 20.09 15.41 -1.83
C ALA A 155 19.22 16.05 -2.93
N GLY A 156 19.04 15.39 -4.07
CA GLY A 156 18.17 15.92 -5.13
C GLY A 156 16.69 15.91 -4.76
N LEU A 157 16.22 14.86 -4.07
CA LEU A 157 14.85 14.83 -3.53
C LEU A 157 14.61 15.95 -2.52
N ALA A 158 15.59 16.22 -1.65
CA ALA A 158 15.53 17.35 -0.73
C ALA A 158 15.47 18.70 -1.48
N ILE A 159 16.26 18.91 -2.53
CA ILE A 159 16.22 20.15 -3.31
C ILE A 159 14.84 20.34 -3.95
N VAL A 160 14.27 19.31 -4.57
CA VAL A 160 12.92 19.36 -5.16
C VAL A 160 11.90 19.72 -4.09
N ALA A 161 11.91 19.02 -2.95
CA ALA A 161 11.00 19.28 -1.84
C ALA A 161 11.12 20.70 -1.28
N SER A 162 12.34 21.19 -1.08
CA SER A 162 12.59 22.55 -0.59
C SER A 162 12.09 23.61 -1.56
N ILE A 163 12.35 23.47 -2.87
CA ILE A 163 11.89 24.44 -3.87
C ILE A 163 10.36 24.45 -3.93
N THR A 164 9.71 23.29 -3.96
CA THR A 164 8.25 23.20 -4.01
C THR A 164 7.62 23.86 -2.79
N LEU A 165 8.09 23.54 -1.59
CA LEU A 165 7.58 24.16 -0.37
C LEU A 165 7.87 25.68 -0.34
N ALA A 166 9.02 26.13 -0.85
CA ALA A 166 9.34 27.55 -0.93
C ALA A 166 8.34 28.31 -1.81
N VAL A 167 8.00 27.77 -2.98
CA VAL A 167 6.99 28.36 -3.85
C VAL A 167 5.64 28.41 -3.12
N MET A 168 5.23 27.34 -2.46
CA MET A 168 3.94 27.31 -1.74
C MET A 168 3.86 28.32 -0.59
N PHE A 169 4.92 28.44 0.21
CA PHE A 169 5.00 29.45 1.27
C PHE A 169 4.99 30.88 0.70
N SER A 170 5.67 31.11 -0.43
CA SER A 170 5.66 32.42 -1.09
C SER A 170 4.26 32.82 -1.56
N LEU A 171 3.48 31.87 -2.06
CA LEU A 171 2.10 32.10 -2.52
C LEU A 171 1.13 32.43 -1.39
N LYS A 172 1.37 31.95 -0.17
CA LYS A 172 0.63 32.38 1.04
C LYS A 172 1.24 33.63 1.71
N GLY A 173 2.22 34.28 1.08
CA GLY A 173 2.87 35.48 1.62
C GLY A 173 3.80 35.22 2.82
N VAL A 174 4.15 33.95 3.09
CA VAL A 174 5.05 33.54 4.17
C VAL A 174 6.50 33.52 3.65
N TRP A 175 6.99 34.69 3.24
CA TRP A 175 8.25 34.86 2.53
C TRP A 175 9.49 34.40 3.29
N LEU A 176 9.51 34.55 4.62
CA LEU A 176 10.67 34.14 5.42
C LEU A 176 10.87 32.62 5.35
N ASN A 177 9.79 31.83 5.46
CA ASN A 177 9.86 30.38 5.34
C ASN A 177 10.30 29.94 3.94
N ALA A 178 9.82 30.64 2.91
CA ALA A 178 10.23 30.40 1.53
C ALA A 178 11.73 30.61 1.33
N VAL A 179 12.29 31.72 1.83
CA VAL A 179 13.73 32.01 1.74
C VAL A 179 14.55 30.98 2.51
N MET A 180 14.12 30.58 3.71
CA MET A 180 14.82 29.55 4.50
C MET A 180 14.89 28.20 3.78
N LEU A 181 13.83 27.82 3.06
CA LEU A 181 13.83 26.63 2.22
C LEU A 181 14.72 26.78 0.98
N LEU A 182 14.82 27.97 0.38
CA LEU A 182 15.79 28.23 -0.69
C LEU A 182 17.24 28.21 -0.17
N ILE A 183 17.48 28.65 1.07
CA ILE A 183 18.77 28.52 1.75
C ILE A 183 19.12 27.04 1.94
N LEU A 184 18.16 26.21 2.36
CA LEU A 184 18.33 24.76 2.47
C LEU A 184 18.62 24.13 1.10
N ALA A 185 17.82 24.44 0.07
CA ALA A 185 18.04 23.95 -1.30
C ALA A 185 19.43 24.34 -1.83
N GLY A 186 19.88 25.57 -1.57
CA GLY A 186 21.22 26.02 -1.90
C GLY A 186 22.31 25.25 -1.13
N ALA A 187 22.13 25.01 0.16
CA ALA A 187 23.09 24.26 0.98
C ALA A 187 23.25 22.83 0.46
N VAL A 188 22.12 22.13 0.24
CA VAL A 188 22.10 20.77 -0.28
C VAL A 188 22.61 20.73 -1.73
N GLY A 189 22.31 21.74 -2.55
CA GLY A 189 22.83 21.88 -3.92
C GLY A 189 24.36 22.01 -3.97
N GLY A 190 24.97 22.73 -3.02
CA GLY A 190 26.42 22.81 -2.89
C GLY A 190 27.06 21.46 -2.56
N PHE A 191 26.41 20.66 -1.72
CA PHE A 191 26.82 19.29 -1.43
C PHE A 191 26.60 18.35 -2.62
N LEU A 192 25.46 18.45 -3.31
CA LEU A 192 25.11 17.63 -4.46
C LEU A 192 26.17 17.72 -5.56
N ARG A 193 26.83 18.87 -5.74
CA ARG A 193 27.97 19.01 -6.67
C ARG A 193 29.05 17.94 -6.48
N TYR A 194 29.33 17.56 -5.23
CA TYR A 194 30.35 16.58 -4.89
C TYR A 194 29.80 15.18 -4.64
N ASN A 195 28.49 15.06 -4.40
CA ASN A 195 27.80 13.80 -4.15
C ASN A 195 27.09 13.22 -5.39
N PHE A 196 26.99 13.97 -6.49
CA PHE A 196 26.44 13.47 -7.75
C PHE A 196 27.31 12.33 -8.31
N TYR A 197 26.67 11.30 -8.85
CA TYR A 197 27.38 10.11 -9.35
C TYR A 197 28.45 10.47 -10.41
N PRO A 198 29.70 9.98 -10.27
CA PRO A 198 30.24 9.22 -9.13
C PRO A 198 30.59 10.12 -7.93
N ALA A 199 30.09 9.78 -6.73
CA ALA A 199 30.25 10.58 -5.53
C ALA A 199 31.71 10.67 -5.05
N ARG A 200 32.13 11.88 -4.65
CA ARG A 200 33.42 12.16 -4.00
C ARG A 200 33.33 12.25 -2.49
N ILE A 201 32.11 12.32 -1.96
CA ILE A 201 31.79 12.36 -0.53
C ILE A 201 30.36 11.88 -0.33
N PHE A 202 30.15 11.09 0.72
CA PHE A 202 28.82 10.66 1.14
C PHE A 202 28.23 11.58 2.20
N MET A 203 26.92 11.74 2.17
CA MET A 203 26.17 12.60 3.09
C MET A 203 26.38 12.12 4.53
N GLY A 204 26.33 10.81 4.71
CA GLY A 204 26.43 10.16 6.00
C GLY A 204 25.19 10.34 6.85
N ASP A 205 25.17 9.67 7.99
CA ASP A 205 24.01 9.64 8.88
C ASP A 205 23.71 11.03 9.46
N MET A 206 24.75 11.84 9.69
CA MET A 206 24.60 13.25 10.08
C MET A 206 23.69 14.03 9.13
N GLY A 207 23.93 13.92 7.82
CA GLY A 207 23.21 14.71 6.82
C GLY A 207 21.83 14.16 6.53
N SER A 208 21.69 12.85 6.39
CA SER A 208 20.41 12.22 6.04
C SER A 208 19.39 12.36 7.17
N MET A 209 19.82 12.20 8.42
CA MET A 209 18.96 12.44 9.58
C MET A 209 18.53 13.91 9.69
N PHE A 210 19.43 14.87 9.45
CA PHE A 210 19.09 16.29 9.43
C PHE A 210 18.03 16.61 8.37
N LEU A 211 18.15 16.06 7.16
CA LEU A 211 17.14 16.27 6.12
C LEU A 211 15.77 15.73 6.57
N GLY A 212 15.73 14.52 7.14
CA GLY A 212 14.50 13.99 7.71
C GLY A 212 13.91 14.90 8.79
N TYR A 213 14.76 15.38 9.71
CA TYR A 213 14.34 16.29 10.76
C TYR A 213 13.77 17.61 10.22
N ILE A 214 14.47 18.30 9.31
CA ILE A 214 14.07 19.63 8.84
C ILE A 214 12.79 19.57 8.01
N PHE A 215 12.57 18.50 7.21
CA PHE A 215 11.32 18.29 6.49
C PHE A 215 10.17 17.91 7.43
N ALA A 216 10.42 17.14 8.49
CA ALA A 216 9.43 16.88 9.52
C ALA A 216 8.96 18.17 10.21
N ALA A 217 9.92 19.00 10.66
CA ALA A 217 9.64 20.30 11.29
C ALA A 217 8.92 21.26 10.33
N THR A 218 9.36 21.34 9.07
CA THR A 218 8.72 22.18 8.05
C THR A 218 7.29 21.70 7.74
N GLY A 219 7.05 20.39 7.72
CA GLY A 219 5.70 19.84 7.53
C GLY A 219 4.72 20.25 8.62
N ILE A 220 5.17 20.25 9.88
CA ILE A 220 4.38 20.76 11.01
C ILE A 220 4.11 22.27 10.87
N LEU A 221 5.12 23.06 10.50
CA LEU A 221 4.94 24.49 10.27
C LEU A 221 3.98 24.79 9.10
N ALA A 222 4.07 24.00 8.02
CA ALA A 222 3.19 24.11 6.87
C ALA A 222 1.72 23.85 7.25
N SER A 223 1.46 22.85 8.09
CA SER A 223 0.13 22.58 8.67
C SER A 223 -0.47 23.82 9.34
N ASN A 224 0.32 24.45 10.20
CA ASN A 224 -0.17 25.52 11.08
C ASN A 224 -0.34 26.85 10.34
N LYS A 225 0.32 27.04 9.18
CA LYS A 225 0.38 28.35 8.48
C LYS A 225 -0.25 28.38 7.10
N LEU A 226 -0.33 27.26 6.39
CA LEU A 226 -0.98 27.23 5.07
C LEU A 226 -2.52 27.17 5.16
N ALA A 227 -3.07 27.09 6.39
CA ALA A 227 -4.50 26.97 6.70
C ALA A 227 -5.22 25.84 5.92
N THR A 228 -4.46 24.92 5.34
CA THR A 228 -4.93 23.76 4.63
C THR A 228 -4.52 22.55 5.44
N THR A 229 -5.50 21.85 5.99
CA THR A 229 -5.35 20.56 6.65
C THR A 229 -4.50 19.54 5.86
N SER A 230 -4.50 19.66 4.53
CA SER A 230 -3.69 18.83 3.62
C SER A 230 -2.20 19.19 3.61
N ALA A 231 -1.79 20.31 4.20
CA ALA A 231 -0.43 20.82 4.12
C ALA A 231 0.61 19.93 4.82
N VAL A 232 0.22 19.22 5.88
CA VAL A 232 1.05 18.19 6.55
C VAL A 232 1.51 17.12 5.56
N PHE A 233 0.67 16.79 4.58
CA PHE A 233 0.93 15.70 3.64
C PHE A 233 1.77 16.13 2.43
N ILE A 234 2.02 17.43 2.23
CA ILE A 234 2.80 17.93 1.08
C ILE A 234 4.21 17.31 1.05
N PRO A 235 5.00 17.30 2.15
CA PRO A 235 6.31 16.64 2.14
C PRO A 235 6.20 15.13 1.85
N ILE A 236 5.13 14.48 2.32
CA ILE A 236 4.87 13.07 2.01
C ILE A 236 4.56 12.88 0.53
N LEU A 237 3.78 13.75 -0.10
CA LEU A 237 3.47 13.64 -1.54
C LEU A 237 4.72 13.84 -2.40
N ILE A 238 5.51 14.87 -2.09
CA ILE A 238 6.74 15.18 -2.84
C ILE A 238 7.73 14.02 -2.73
N LEU A 239 7.83 13.41 -1.55
CA LEU A 239 8.70 12.27 -1.28
C LEU A 239 8.00 10.92 -1.48
N GLY A 240 6.78 10.90 -2.02
CA GLY A 240 5.81 9.81 -1.84
C GLY A 240 6.33 8.45 -2.21
N VAL A 241 6.83 8.27 -3.43
CA VAL A 241 7.32 6.95 -3.88
C VAL A 241 8.49 6.45 -3.01
N PRO A 242 9.58 7.24 -2.79
CA PRO A 242 10.64 6.86 -1.85
C PRO A 242 10.19 6.65 -0.39
N PHE A 243 9.30 7.52 0.11
CA PHE A 243 8.84 7.50 1.50
C PHE A 243 7.96 6.26 1.78
N PHE A 244 7.06 5.93 0.85
CA PHE A 244 6.24 4.72 0.92
C PHE A 244 7.09 3.45 0.81
N ASP A 245 8.09 3.41 -0.07
CA ASP A 245 9.02 2.26 -0.16
C ASP A 245 9.73 1.99 1.17
N VAL A 246 10.17 3.05 1.86
CA VAL A 246 10.77 2.96 3.19
C VAL A 246 9.77 2.50 4.25
N PHE A 247 8.57 3.08 4.30
CA PHE A 247 7.55 2.67 5.27
C PHE A 247 7.17 1.19 5.10
N LEU A 248 7.05 0.73 3.86
CA LEU A 248 6.79 -0.67 3.53
C LEU A 248 7.96 -1.59 3.88
N ALA A 249 9.20 -1.14 3.70
CA ALA A 249 10.38 -1.89 4.14
C ALA A 249 10.42 -2.06 5.67
N ILE A 250 10.10 -1.01 6.43
CA ILE A 250 9.99 -1.05 7.90
C ILE A 250 8.85 -1.98 8.34
N TRP A 251 7.69 -1.88 7.69
CA TRP A 251 6.55 -2.77 7.94
C TRP A 251 6.90 -4.24 7.66
N ARG A 252 7.51 -4.55 6.51
CA ARG A 252 7.97 -5.90 6.12
C ARG A 252 8.86 -6.52 7.18
N ARG A 253 9.84 -5.76 7.68
CA ARG A 253 10.76 -6.20 8.74
C ARG A 253 10.04 -6.46 10.07
N SER A 254 9.10 -5.59 10.43
CA SER A 254 8.32 -5.70 11.67
C SER A 254 7.39 -6.93 11.66
N VAL A 255 6.73 -7.18 10.53
CA VAL A 255 5.83 -8.33 10.35
C VAL A 255 6.61 -9.65 10.29
N LYS A 256 7.76 -9.71 9.59
CA LYS A 256 8.64 -10.89 9.55
C LYS A 256 9.10 -11.30 10.95
N LYS A 257 9.36 -10.33 11.84
CA LYS A 257 9.71 -10.57 13.25
C LYS A 257 8.56 -11.13 14.09
N ILE A 258 7.32 -10.69 13.83
CA ILE A 258 6.13 -11.17 14.53
C ILE A 258 5.79 -12.60 14.09
N LEU A 259 5.95 -12.91 12.80
CA LEU A 259 5.63 -14.22 12.22
C LEU A 259 6.71 -15.28 12.47
N ASN A 260 8.01 -14.91 12.47
CA ASN A 260 9.11 -15.87 12.66
C ASN A 260 9.42 -16.20 14.12
N ARG A 261 8.59 -15.78 15.08
CA ARG A 261 8.76 -16.08 16.51
C ARG A 261 8.59 -17.57 16.87
N GLN A 262 8.26 -18.42 15.90
CA GLN A 262 7.91 -19.84 16.12
C GLN A 262 8.86 -20.85 15.45
N SER A 263 9.91 -20.41 14.74
CA SER A 263 10.88 -21.35 14.15
C SER A 263 12.16 -21.42 14.98
N ASN A 264 12.25 -22.46 15.81
CA ASN A 264 13.48 -22.87 16.47
C ASN A 264 14.44 -23.49 15.44
N GLY A 265 15.69 -23.02 15.42
CA GLY A 265 16.83 -23.81 14.94
C GLY A 265 17.42 -23.40 13.60
N THR A 266 18.69 -22.98 13.66
CA THR A 266 19.72 -23.10 12.62
C THR A 266 19.57 -22.28 11.34
N ASN A 267 19.56 -20.96 11.48
CA ASN A 267 20.56 -20.06 10.91
C ASN A 267 20.14 -18.63 11.26
N TYR A 268 20.88 -18.01 12.18
CA TYR A 268 20.70 -16.62 12.53
C TYR A 268 21.26 -15.78 11.38
N GLU A 269 20.56 -15.73 10.25
CA GLU A 269 20.73 -14.63 9.31
C GLU A 269 20.45 -13.36 10.09
N ARG A 270 21.51 -12.56 10.24
CA ARG A 270 21.54 -11.37 11.08
C ARG A 270 20.25 -10.60 10.91
N ILE A 271 19.61 -10.34 12.04
CA ILE A 271 18.43 -9.48 12.20
C ILE A 271 18.65 -8.05 11.64
N MET A 272 19.89 -7.70 11.28
CA MET A 272 20.32 -6.47 10.59
C MET A 272 21.21 -6.73 9.36
N GLY A 273 21.09 -7.91 8.73
CA GLY A 273 21.70 -8.20 7.43
C GLY A 273 20.97 -7.44 6.30
N ALA A 274 21.74 -6.88 5.37
CA ALA A 274 21.28 -5.93 4.36
C ALA A 274 20.33 -6.55 3.32
N ASP A 275 19.07 -6.13 3.33
CA ASP A 275 18.14 -6.35 2.21
C ASP A 275 18.49 -5.42 1.04
N LYS A 276 18.79 -5.99 -0.12
CA LYS A 276 19.00 -5.30 -1.41
C LYS A 276 17.68 -4.83 -2.06
N GLU A 277 16.61 -4.69 -1.30
CA GLU A 277 15.23 -4.73 -1.84
C GLU A 277 14.55 -3.37 -1.99
N HIS A 278 15.26 -2.25 -1.78
CA HIS A 278 14.72 -0.91 -1.94
C HIS A 278 14.49 -0.53 -3.43
N LEU A 279 13.53 0.36 -3.67
CA LEU A 279 13.12 0.87 -4.99
C LEU A 279 14.31 1.40 -5.81
N HIS A 280 15.30 2.00 -5.15
CA HIS A 280 16.51 2.50 -5.80
C HIS A 280 17.44 1.38 -6.32
N HIS A 281 17.59 0.27 -5.59
CA HIS A 281 18.34 -0.91 -6.08
C HIS A 281 17.65 -1.59 -7.26
N ARG A 282 16.32 -1.63 -7.27
CA ARG A 282 15.54 -2.19 -8.40
C ARG A 282 15.63 -1.32 -9.65
N LEU A 283 15.59 0.00 -9.49
CA LEU A 283 15.78 0.92 -10.61
C LEU A 283 17.21 0.84 -11.15
N LEU A 284 18.21 0.61 -10.30
CA LEU A 284 19.57 0.32 -10.74
C LEU A 284 19.65 -0.94 -11.61
N GLU A 285 18.92 -2.00 -11.25
CA GLU A 285 18.85 -3.23 -12.06
C GLU A 285 18.16 -3.03 -13.41
N VAL A 286 17.12 -2.18 -13.47
CA VAL A 286 16.37 -1.88 -14.70
C VAL A 286 17.15 -0.95 -15.64
N PHE A 287 17.69 0.15 -15.10
CA PHE A 287 18.37 1.17 -15.91
C PHE A 287 19.83 0.83 -16.17
N LYS A 288 20.44 -0.11 -15.43
CA LYS A 288 21.86 -0.51 -15.48
C LYS A 288 22.85 0.66 -15.30
N ASN A 289 22.36 1.83 -14.91
CA ASN A 289 23.11 3.07 -14.73
C ASN A 289 22.50 3.88 -13.59
N GLN A 290 23.32 4.23 -12.60
CA GLN A 290 22.91 4.95 -11.40
C GLN A 290 22.39 6.35 -11.70
N SER A 291 23.05 7.08 -12.59
CA SER A 291 22.59 8.42 -12.98
C SER A 291 21.19 8.40 -13.59
N SER A 292 20.88 7.39 -14.41
CA SER A 292 19.57 7.23 -15.04
C SER A 292 18.47 6.88 -14.02
N ALA A 293 18.77 5.99 -13.07
CA ALA A 293 17.84 5.64 -11.99
C ALA A 293 17.52 6.86 -11.09
N VAL A 294 18.54 7.61 -10.69
CA VAL A 294 18.39 8.83 -9.87
C VAL A 294 17.61 9.90 -10.62
N LEU A 295 17.92 10.15 -11.91
CA LEU A 295 17.21 11.14 -12.72
C LEU A 295 15.74 10.79 -12.90
N PHE A 296 15.41 9.51 -13.10
CA PHE A 296 14.03 9.05 -13.16
C PHE A 296 13.28 9.32 -11.85
N ILE A 297 13.91 9.07 -10.70
CA ILE A 297 13.31 9.36 -9.39
C ILE A 297 13.11 10.88 -9.20
N TYR A 298 14.04 11.71 -9.68
CA TYR A 298 13.85 13.17 -9.66
C TYR A 298 12.68 13.61 -10.53
N LEU A 299 12.55 13.08 -11.75
CA LEU A 299 11.42 13.38 -12.64
C LEU A 299 10.10 12.98 -12.00
N LEU A 300 10.06 11.82 -11.34
CA LEU A 300 8.90 11.34 -10.62
C LEU A 300 8.56 12.25 -9.43
N ALA A 301 9.56 12.64 -8.63
CA ALA A 301 9.37 13.57 -7.51
C ALA A 301 8.91 14.96 -7.99
N MET A 302 9.46 15.47 -9.09
CA MET A 302 9.01 16.73 -9.71
C MET A 302 7.58 16.62 -10.22
N PHE A 303 7.18 15.48 -10.80
CA PHE A 303 5.80 15.24 -11.20
C PHE A 303 4.83 15.26 -10.00
N PHE A 304 5.16 14.54 -8.92
CA PHE A 304 4.37 14.58 -7.70
C PHE A 304 4.34 15.96 -7.05
N SER A 305 5.45 16.69 -7.11
CA SER A 305 5.55 18.08 -6.62
C SER A 305 4.69 19.04 -7.43
N PHE A 306 4.72 18.93 -8.75
CA PHE A 306 3.87 19.71 -9.65
C PHE A 306 2.39 19.42 -9.38
N LEU A 307 2.06 18.16 -9.12
CA LEU A 307 0.70 17.81 -8.77
C LEU A 307 0.29 18.31 -7.39
N ALA A 308 1.16 18.18 -6.37
CA ALA A 308 0.93 18.78 -5.06
C ALA A 308 0.71 20.30 -5.15
N PHE A 309 1.44 20.96 -6.05
CA PHE A 309 1.25 22.37 -6.37
C PHE A 309 -0.12 22.65 -7.01
N ILE A 310 -0.59 21.85 -7.96
CA ILE A 310 -1.97 21.98 -8.50
C ILE A 310 -3.00 21.80 -7.39
N LEU A 311 -2.83 20.78 -6.53
CA LEU A 311 -3.74 20.48 -5.43
C LEU A 311 -3.86 21.63 -4.44
N PHE A 312 -2.78 22.38 -4.22
CA PHE A 312 -2.77 23.54 -3.34
C PHE A 312 -3.70 24.67 -3.79
N PHE A 313 -4.01 24.80 -5.09
CA PHE A 313 -4.98 25.79 -5.58
C PHE A 313 -6.42 25.28 -5.61
N LEU A 314 -6.64 23.97 -5.49
CA LEU A 314 -7.95 23.34 -5.61
C LEU A 314 -8.61 23.17 -4.24
N GLU A 315 -8.61 24.20 -3.38
CA GLU A 315 -8.91 24.15 -1.93
C GLU A 315 -10.00 23.13 -1.50
N GLU A 316 -11.12 22.96 -2.25
CA GLU A 316 -12.18 21.96 -1.98
C GLU A 316 -12.08 20.59 -2.68
N ALA A 317 -11.33 20.45 -3.79
CA ALA A 317 -11.10 19.20 -4.53
C ALA A 317 -9.72 18.55 -4.25
N SER A 318 -8.87 19.28 -3.51
CA SER A 318 -7.47 18.97 -3.20
C SER A 318 -7.30 17.64 -2.47
N LEU A 319 -8.16 17.33 -1.49
CA LEU A 319 -8.04 16.12 -0.66
C LEU A 319 -8.39 14.83 -1.40
N GLY A 320 -9.40 14.84 -2.27
CA GLY A 320 -9.82 13.67 -3.05
C GLY A 320 -8.78 13.28 -4.10
N LEU A 321 -8.21 14.26 -4.79
CA LEU A 321 -7.12 14.04 -5.73
C LEU A 321 -5.79 13.73 -5.01
N MET A 322 -5.53 14.32 -3.84
CA MET A 322 -4.38 13.96 -2.99
C MET A 322 -4.43 12.50 -2.54
N LEU A 323 -5.61 12.04 -2.11
CA LEU A 323 -5.83 10.64 -1.74
C LEU A 323 -5.74 9.72 -2.96
N ALA A 324 -6.32 10.09 -4.10
CA ALA A 324 -6.15 9.35 -5.34
C ALA A 324 -4.67 9.23 -5.72
N MET A 325 -3.86 10.27 -5.48
CA MET A 325 -2.43 10.27 -5.75
C MET A 325 -1.60 9.48 -4.75
N ILE A 326 -1.95 9.53 -3.47
CA ILE A 326 -1.38 8.62 -2.46
C ILE A 326 -1.72 7.18 -2.84
N LEU A 327 -2.95 6.90 -3.25
CA LEU A 327 -3.39 5.58 -3.68
C LEU A 327 -2.71 5.12 -4.97
N ILE A 328 -2.49 6.01 -5.95
CA ILE A 328 -1.72 5.73 -7.17
C ILE A 328 -0.25 5.51 -6.82
N THR A 329 0.32 6.29 -5.91
CA THR A 329 1.70 6.14 -5.41
C THR A 329 1.87 4.79 -4.72
N VAL A 330 0.95 4.46 -3.81
CA VAL A 330 0.89 3.17 -3.12
C VAL A 330 0.69 2.04 -4.14
N TYR A 331 -0.21 2.20 -5.12
CA TYR A 331 -0.44 1.25 -6.19
C TYR A 331 0.80 1.02 -7.06
N LEU A 332 1.50 2.08 -7.49
CA LEU A 332 2.72 1.99 -8.29
C LEU A 332 3.86 1.37 -7.48
N SER A 333 3.99 1.73 -6.20
CA SER A 333 4.98 1.14 -5.28
C SER A 333 4.69 -0.35 -5.06
N MET A 334 3.42 -0.72 -4.83
CA MET A 334 2.97 -2.11 -4.69
C MET A 334 3.13 -2.91 -6.00
N ARG A 335 2.85 -2.30 -7.15
CA ARG A 335 3.05 -2.90 -8.47
C ARG A 335 4.53 -3.18 -8.76
N GLN A 336 5.43 -2.28 -8.36
CA GLN A 336 6.87 -2.51 -8.46
C GLN A 336 7.38 -3.55 -7.45
N LEU A 337 6.70 -3.68 -6.28
CA LEU A 337 6.97 -4.72 -5.29
C LEU A 337 6.67 -6.14 -5.80
N ILE A 338 5.58 -6.30 -6.56
CA ILE A 338 5.14 -7.57 -7.15
C ILE A 338 6.17 -8.19 -8.12
N ASN A 339 7.05 -7.41 -8.75
CA ASN A 339 7.94 -7.92 -9.79
C ASN A 339 9.21 -8.65 -9.32
N THR A 340 9.66 -8.51 -8.06
CA THR A 340 10.91 -9.18 -7.61
C THR A 340 10.76 -10.09 -6.38
N GLU A 341 9.84 -9.83 -5.46
CA GLU A 341 9.57 -10.73 -4.31
C GLU A 341 8.66 -11.90 -4.69
N VAL A 342 7.81 -11.70 -5.69
CA VAL A 342 7.24 -12.84 -6.39
C VAL A 342 8.37 -13.55 -7.12
N HIS A 343 9.43 -12.95 -7.66
CA HIS A 343 10.44 -13.69 -8.45
C HIS A 343 11.37 -14.65 -7.66
N GLN A 344 11.66 -14.40 -6.38
CA GLN A 344 12.40 -15.36 -5.53
C GLN A 344 11.47 -16.43 -4.92
N SER A 345 10.29 -16.02 -4.44
CA SER A 345 9.20 -16.94 -4.05
C SER A 345 8.69 -17.76 -5.24
N SER A 346 8.80 -17.17 -6.44
CA SER A 346 8.49 -17.77 -7.72
C SER A 346 9.67 -18.46 -8.36
N LYS A 347 10.95 -18.27 -8.04
CA LYS A 347 11.96 -19.27 -8.44
C LYS A 347 11.75 -20.62 -7.72
N ALA A 348 11.23 -20.59 -6.49
CA ALA A 348 10.73 -21.77 -5.79
C ALA A 348 9.42 -22.32 -6.39
N LEU A 349 8.53 -21.44 -6.90
CA LEU A 349 7.27 -21.80 -7.57
C LEU A 349 7.35 -21.96 -9.11
N ILE A 350 8.45 -21.60 -9.79
CA ILE A 350 8.67 -21.54 -11.27
C ILE A 350 9.46 -22.76 -11.74
N ARG A 351 10.14 -23.49 -10.83
CA ARG A 351 10.23 -24.94 -11.05
C ARG A 351 8.83 -25.60 -11.11
N GLY A 352 7.79 -24.90 -10.65
CA GLY A 352 6.39 -25.34 -10.66
C GLY A 352 5.52 -24.80 -11.78
N PHE A 353 5.51 -23.50 -12.14
CA PHE A 353 4.51 -23.00 -13.10
C PHE A 353 4.95 -21.80 -13.94
N SER A 354 5.03 -22.02 -15.24
CA SER A 354 5.26 -21.04 -16.31
C SER A 354 3.94 -20.43 -16.80
N LYS A 355 3.84 -19.08 -16.78
CA LYS A 355 2.81 -18.15 -17.30
C LYS A 355 1.82 -17.57 -16.26
N PRO A 356 1.62 -16.23 -16.19
CA PRO A 356 0.71 -15.63 -15.23
C PRO A 356 -0.74 -15.91 -15.63
N SER A 357 -1.52 -16.50 -14.72
CA SER A 357 -2.91 -16.86 -14.99
C SER A 357 -3.86 -15.68 -14.74
N ARG A 358 -4.94 -15.59 -15.53
CA ARG A 358 -6.04 -14.62 -15.45
C ARG A 358 -6.61 -14.40 -14.03
N SER A 359 -6.35 -15.33 -13.10
CA SER A 359 -6.73 -15.28 -11.68
C SER A 359 -6.16 -14.08 -10.91
N THR A 360 -4.95 -13.63 -11.26
CA THR A 360 -4.28 -12.53 -10.55
C THR A 360 -4.92 -11.17 -10.89
N LEU A 361 -5.37 -11.00 -12.14
CA LEU A 361 -6.10 -9.80 -12.58
C LEU A 361 -7.48 -9.68 -11.91
N VAL A 362 -8.17 -10.81 -11.70
CA VAL A 362 -9.47 -10.85 -11.01
C VAL A 362 -9.32 -10.64 -9.50
N GLY A 363 -8.24 -11.13 -8.88
CA GLY A 363 -7.97 -10.85 -7.47
C GLY A 363 -7.77 -9.36 -7.15
N LEU A 364 -7.25 -8.59 -8.11
CA LEU A 364 -6.93 -7.16 -7.97
C LEU A 364 -8.12 -6.23 -8.21
N SER A 365 -9.19 -6.67 -8.87
CA SER A 365 -10.36 -5.82 -9.11
C SER A 365 -11.14 -5.54 -7.82
N HIS A 366 -11.13 -6.49 -6.90
CA HIS A 366 -11.94 -6.49 -5.69
C HIS A 366 -11.60 -5.36 -4.69
N PRO A 367 -10.34 -5.14 -4.26
CA PRO A 367 -10.02 -4.01 -3.38
C PRO A 367 -10.30 -2.64 -4.01
N ILE A 368 -10.05 -2.51 -5.32
CA ILE A 368 -10.25 -1.26 -6.07
C ILE A 368 -11.74 -0.95 -6.14
N PHE A 369 -12.55 -1.95 -6.50
CA PHE A 369 -14.01 -1.83 -6.54
C PHE A 369 -14.57 -1.46 -5.17
N ASP A 370 -14.20 -2.18 -4.12
CA ASP A 370 -14.70 -1.92 -2.76
C ASP A 370 -14.39 -0.50 -2.30
N LEU A 371 -13.16 -0.02 -2.54
CA LEU A 371 -12.74 1.33 -2.15
C LEU A 371 -13.52 2.41 -2.91
N ILE A 372 -13.71 2.25 -4.22
CA ILE A 372 -14.49 3.18 -5.04
C ILE A 372 -15.95 3.19 -4.58
N VAL A 373 -16.56 2.03 -4.38
CA VAL A 373 -17.96 1.92 -3.96
C VAL A 373 -18.16 2.50 -2.57
N LEU A 374 -17.29 2.18 -1.61
CA LEU A 374 -17.35 2.76 -0.27
C LEU A 374 -17.25 4.29 -0.36
N PHE A 375 -16.25 4.81 -1.05
CA PHE A 375 -16.03 6.25 -1.16
C PHE A 375 -17.17 6.99 -1.87
N VAL A 376 -17.55 6.55 -3.08
CA VAL A 376 -18.61 7.19 -3.88
C VAL A 376 -19.93 7.18 -3.12
N THR A 377 -20.22 6.11 -2.39
CA THR A 377 -21.48 6.00 -1.68
C THR A 377 -21.52 6.95 -0.48
N TYR A 378 -20.52 6.92 0.38
CA TYR A 378 -20.45 7.84 1.53
C TYR A 378 -20.34 9.31 1.10
N TRP A 379 -19.60 9.61 0.03
CA TRP A 379 -19.50 10.96 -0.53
C TRP A 379 -20.79 11.45 -1.20
N GLY A 380 -21.43 10.60 -2.00
CA GLY A 380 -22.67 10.94 -2.72
C GLY A 380 -23.84 11.19 -1.76
N ILE A 381 -23.89 10.45 -0.65
CA ILE A 381 -24.92 10.64 0.39
C ILE A 381 -24.74 11.95 1.12
N ASP A 382 -23.51 12.31 1.41
CA ASP A 382 -23.20 13.59 2.01
C ASP A 382 -23.80 14.75 1.21
N ARG A 383 -23.65 14.70 -0.13
CA ARG A 383 -24.17 15.73 -1.04
C ARG A 383 -25.70 15.75 -1.11
N ILE A 384 -26.36 14.59 -1.06
CA ILE A 384 -27.84 14.51 -1.09
C ILE A 384 -28.45 15.02 0.22
N TYR A 385 -27.79 14.81 1.36
CA TYR A 385 -28.32 15.21 2.67
C TYR A 385 -28.02 16.67 3.01
N ILE A 386 -26.82 17.17 2.67
CA ILE A 386 -26.49 18.60 2.83
C ILE A 386 -27.47 19.48 2.04
N THR A 387 -27.92 19.02 0.87
CA THR A 387 -28.90 19.76 0.04
C THR A 387 -30.35 19.66 0.55
N LYS A 388 -30.70 18.66 1.38
CA LYS A 388 -32.07 18.46 1.89
C LYS A 388 -32.30 18.95 3.32
N GLU A 389 -31.32 18.81 4.21
CA GLU A 389 -31.50 19.09 5.64
C GLU A 389 -30.86 20.41 6.10
N GLY A 390 -30.12 21.11 5.24
CA GLY A 390 -29.54 22.42 5.57
C GLY A 390 -28.52 22.41 6.73
N LEU A 391 -28.09 21.22 7.18
CA LEU A 391 -27.15 21.02 8.27
C LEU A 391 -25.74 21.38 7.80
N THR A 392 -25.35 22.63 8.00
CA THR A 392 -23.95 23.06 7.89
C THR A 392 -23.22 22.68 9.18
N LEU A 393 -22.08 21.98 9.06
CA LEU A 393 -21.16 21.81 10.18
C LEU A 393 -20.64 23.20 10.56
N SER A 394 -20.65 23.54 11.85
CA SER A 394 -20.16 24.83 12.34
C SER A 394 -18.69 25.02 11.94
N SER A 395 -18.24 26.27 11.82
CA SER A 395 -16.93 26.67 11.27
C SER A 395 -15.67 26.16 12.01
N GLY A 396 -15.82 25.23 12.96
CA GLY A 396 -14.75 24.54 13.66
C GLY A 396 -14.87 23.01 13.71
N MET A 397 -15.91 22.39 13.12
CA MET A 397 -16.05 20.93 13.05
C MET A 397 -15.52 20.40 11.70
N MET A 398 -15.08 19.11 11.66
CA MET A 398 -14.64 18.45 10.42
C MET A 398 -15.60 18.75 9.27
N SER A 399 -15.09 19.05 8.07
CA SER A 399 -15.98 19.13 6.91
C SER A 399 -16.67 17.78 6.70
N HIS A 400 -17.93 17.79 6.26
CA HIS A 400 -18.71 16.56 6.08
C HIS A 400 -17.95 15.51 5.24
N THR A 401 -17.18 15.97 4.24
CA THR A 401 -16.31 15.14 3.39
C THR A 401 -15.16 14.47 4.14
N SER A 402 -14.53 15.14 5.10
CA SER A 402 -13.42 14.60 5.89
C SER A 402 -13.89 13.44 6.77
N LEU A 403 -15.09 13.57 7.32
CA LEU A 403 -15.69 12.58 8.20
C LEU A 403 -16.13 11.31 7.41
N ASN A 404 -16.63 11.48 6.19
CA ASN A 404 -16.91 10.35 5.28
C ASN A 404 -15.65 9.59 4.83
N LEU A 405 -14.52 10.28 4.71
CA LEU A 405 -13.22 9.65 4.41
C LEU A 405 -12.74 8.75 5.54
N VAL A 406 -12.86 9.21 6.79
CA VAL A 406 -12.49 8.38 7.95
C VAL A 406 -13.40 7.16 8.04
N ILE A 407 -14.71 7.32 7.86
CA ILE A 407 -15.66 6.19 7.81
C ILE A 407 -15.25 5.18 6.71
N THR A 408 -14.99 5.67 5.49
CA THR A 408 -14.56 4.85 4.35
C THR A 408 -13.27 4.09 4.66
N PHE A 409 -12.29 4.76 5.27
CA PHE A 409 -11.02 4.15 5.64
C PHE A 409 -11.16 3.09 6.74
N LEU A 410 -11.98 3.35 7.77
CA LEU A 410 -12.26 2.39 8.85
C LEU A 410 -12.96 1.13 8.32
N LEU A 411 -13.86 1.29 7.34
CA LEU A 411 -14.49 0.17 6.66
C LEU A 411 -13.49 -0.62 5.81
N PHE A 412 -12.68 0.07 5.01
CA PHE A 412 -11.69 -0.57 4.16
C PHE A 412 -10.61 -1.31 4.97
N ILE A 413 -10.10 -0.71 6.05
CA ILE A 413 -9.07 -1.35 6.88
C ILE A 413 -9.63 -2.56 7.63
N SER A 414 -10.91 -2.55 8.00
CA SER A 414 -11.58 -3.73 8.55
C SER A 414 -11.58 -4.91 7.56
N LEU A 415 -11.85 -4.66 6.27
CA LEU A 415 -11.76 -5.67 5.22
C LEU A 415 -10.34 -6.22 5.07
N VAL A 416 -9.32 -5.36 5.17
CA VAL A 416 -7.91 -5.75 5.12
C VAL A 416 -7.53 -6.62 6.33
N ILE A 417 -7.85 -6.16 7.54
CA ILE A 417 -7.51 -6.87 8.80
C ILE A 417 -8.19 -8.23 8.87
N CYS A 418 -9.45 -8.34 8.42
CA CYS A 418 -10.16 -9.61 8.36
C CYS A 418 -9.68 -10.54 7.23
N GLY A 419 -8.69 -10.12 6.43
CA GLY A 419 -8.09 -10.93 5.37
C GLY A 419 -9.03 -11.21 4.20
N ILE A 420 -9.99 -10.31 3.94
CA ILE A 420 -10.98 -10.44 2.85
C ILE A 420 -10.28 -10.49 1.48
N TYR A 421 -9.17 -9.77 1.33
CA TYR A 421 -8.41 -9.74 0.08
C TYR A 421 -7.42 -10.89 -0.08
N ASN A 422 -7.26 -11.73 0.95
CA ASN A 422 -6.47 -12.96 0.87
C ASN A 422 -7.33 -14.16 0.42
N ARG A 423 -8.57 -13.92 -0.02
CA ARG A 423 -9.52 -14.93 -0.48
C ARG A 423 -9.63 -14.92 -1.99
N PHE A 424 -9.57 -16.10 -2.60
CA PHE A 424 -9.90 -16.25 -4.01
C PHE A 424 -11.42 -16.35 -4.18
N TRP A 425 -12.07 -15.21 -4.40
CA TRP A 425 -13.53 -15.07 -4.36
C TRP A 425 -14.30 -15.95 -5.36
N LEU A 426 -13.68 -16.32 -6.48
CA LEU A 426 -14.26 -17.28 -7.43
C LEU A 426 -14.48 -18.68 -6.83
N ARG A 427 -13.74 -19.03 -5.76
CA ARG A 427 -13.86 -20.28 -5.01
C ARG A 427 -14.36 -20.07 -3.57
N ALA A 428 -14.92 -18.90 -3.27
CA ALA A 428 -15.40 -18.58 -1.93
C ALA A 428 -16.48 -19.57 -1.44
N THR A 429 -16.32 -20.00 -0.21
CA THR A 429 -17.29 -20.81 0.54
C THR A 429 -18.29 -19.91 1.28
N PRO A 430 -19.44 -20.43 1.75
CA PRO A 430 -20.35 -19.65 2.59
C PRO A 430 -19.66 -19.00 3.80
N GLY A 431 -18.67 -19.68 4.39
CA GLY A 431 -17.89 -19.14 5.51
C GLY A 431 -17.01 -17.93 5.16
N ASP A 432 -16.64 -17.76 3.88
CA ASP A 432 -15.90 -16.60 3.41
C ASP A 432 -16.83 -15.38 3.27
N TYR A 433 -18.07 -15.59 2.80
CA TYR A 433 -19.08 -14.53 2.77
C TYR A 433 -19.50 -14.09 4.18
N MET A 434 -19.61 -15.02 5.14
CA MET A 434 -19.87 -14.67 6.54
C MET A 434 -18.74 -13.83 7.14
N ARG A 435 -17.48 -14.10 6.77
CA ARG A 435 -16.34 -13.26 7.16
C ARG A 435 -16.40 -11.87 6.53
N LEU A 436 -16.79 -11.76 5.26
CA LEU A 436 -17.00 -10.46 4.60
C LEU A 436 -18.08 -9.64 5.30
N VAL A 437 -19.21 -10.25 5.64
CA VAL A 437 -20.28 -9.60 6.42
C VAL A 437 -19.75 -9.16 7.78
N GLY A 438 -19.04 -10.03 8.50
CA GLY A 438 -18.44 -9.70 9.79
C GLY A 438 -17.43 -8.54 9.71
N ALA A 439 -16.59 -8.51 8.67
CA ALA A 439 -15.63 -7.44 8.44
C ALA A 439 -16.32 -6.11 8.12
N LEU A 440 -17.39 -6.12 7.32
CA LEU A 440 -18.19 -4.94 7.08
C LEU A 440 -18.84 -4.43 8.37
N ILE A 441 -19.46 -5.31 9.17
CA ILE A 441 -20.05 -4.95 10.47
C ILE A 441 -18.99 -4.33 11.39
N LEU A 442 -17.82 -4.94 11.52
CA LEU A 442 -16.71 -4.42 12.32
C LEU A 442 -16.32 -3.01 11.87
N GLY A 443 -16.24 -2.76 10.56
CA GLY A 443 -15.95 -1.44 10.01
C GLY A 443 -17.01 -0.39 10.40
N HIS A 444 -18.30 -0.75 10.36
CA HIS A 444 -19.38 0.14 10.81
C HIS A 444 -19.34 0.41 12.31
N VAL A 445 -18.97 -0.58 13.13
CA VAL A 445 -18.79 -0.39 14.59
C VAL A 445 -17.64 0.58 14.85
N LEU A 446 -16.48 0.38 14.21
CA LEU A 446 -15.33 1.29 14.34
C LEU A 446 -15.69 2.71 13.89
N ALA A 447 -16.42 2.85 12.78
CA ALA A 447 -16.90 4.13 12.30
C ALA A 447 -17.89 4.78 13.27
N THR A 448 -18.79 4.01 13.89
CA THR A 448 -19.73 4.51 14.92
C THR A 448 -18.98 5.04 16.15
N ILE A 449 -18.00 4.29 16.65
CA ILE A 449 -17.17 4.69 17.78
C ILE A 449 -16.45 5.99 17.44
N PHE A 450 -15.85 6.07 16.25
CA PHE A 450 -15.20 7.29 15.78
C PHE A 450 -16.17 8.49 15.76
N LEU A 451 -17.37 8.31 15.21
CA LEU A 451 -18.37 9.38 15.14
C LEU A 451 -18.82 9.87 16.52
N TYR A 452 -18.97 8.95 17.48
CA TYR A 452 -19.37 9.29 18.85
C TYR A 452 -18.37 10.24 19.52
N PHE A 453 -17.07 10.04 19.29
CA PHE A 453 -16.02 10.92 19.83
C PHE A 453 -15.77 12.17 18.99
N SER A 454 -16.28 12.23 17.75
CA SER A 454 -15.94 13.28 16.78
C SER A 454 -17.06 14.29 16.54
N LEU A 455 -18.29 14.01 16.97
CA LEU A 455 -19.46 14.83 16.70
C LEU A 455 -20.21 15.22 17.98
N GLU A 456 -20.77 16.43 17.97
CA GLU A 456 -21.78 16.83 18.94
C GLU A 456 -23.02 15.93 18.87
N GLU A 457 -23.74 15.79 19.98
CA GLU A 457 -24.79 14.79 20.16
C GLU A 457 -25.87 14.84 19.05
N ILE A 458 -26.32 16.04 18.67
CA ILE A 458 -27.33 16.22 17.61
C ILE A 458 -26.82 15.74 16.24
N LEU A 459 -25.57 16.06 15.92
CA LEU A 459 -24.93 15.65 14.67
C LEU A 459 -24.62 14.16 14.67
N PHE A 460 -24.21 13.60 15.81
CA PHE A 460 -23.95 12.17 15.98
C PHE A 460 -25.16 11.33 15.60
N TRP A 461 -26.36 11.64 16.11
CA TRP A 461 -27.56 10.87 15.79
C TRP A 461 -27.96 10.96 14.31
N SER A 462 -27.75 12.11 13.66
CA SER A 462 -27.95 12.26 12.22
C SER A 462 -26.94 11.42 11.41
N TYR A 463 -25.66 11.43 11.80
CA TYR A 463 -24.62 10.65 11.15
C TYR A 463 -24.73 9.15 11.40
N LEU A 464 -25.14 8.74 12.60
CA LEU A 464 -25.37 7.33 12.94
C LEU A 464 -26.50 6.73 12.10
N LYS A 465 -27.61 7.46 11.92
CA LYS A 465 -28.71 7.04 11.03
C LYS A 465 -28.22 6.87 9.58
N ARG A 466 -27.40 7.81 9.09
CA ARG A 466 -26.77 7.72 7.77
C ARG A 466 -25.84 6.52 7.65
N LEU A 467 -24.99 6.30 8.65
CA LEU A 467 -24.05 5.18 8.68
C LEU A 467 -24.78 3.82 8.69
N ILE A 468 -25.86 3.69 9.45
CA ILE A 468 -26.65 2.44 9.51
C ILE A 468 -27.37 2.21 8.16
N PHE A 469 -28.11 3.20 7.67
CA PHE A 469 -28.91 3.05 6.45
C PHE A 469 -28.02 2.82 5.23
N LEU A 470 -27.03 3.70 5.04
CA LEU A 470 -26.16 3.66 3.87
C LEU A 470 -25.10 2.57 3.96
N GLY A 471 -24.55 2.38 5.15
CA GLY A 471 -23.58 1.33 5.40
C GLY A 471 -24.13 -0.06 5.09
N THR A 472 -25.42 -0.28 5.37
CA THR A 472 -26.13 -1.48 4.95
C THR A 472 -26.20 -1.59 3.43
N PHE A 473 -26.52 -0.51 2.72
CA PHE A 473 -26.59 -0.50 1.25
C PHE A 473 -25.22 -0.78 0.60
N VAL A 474 -24.16 -0.13 1.07
CA VAL A 474 -22.79 -0.36 0.57
C VAL A 474 -22.36 -1.80 0.83
N SER A 475 -22.65 -2.31 2.01
CA SER A 475 -22.35 -3.70 2.36
C SER A 475 -23.01 -4.67 1.38
N LEU A 476 -24.26 -4.41 0.98
CA LEU A 476 -24.96 -5.21 -0.04
C LEU A 476 -24.31 -5.08 -1.43
N VAL A 477 -23.83 -3.90 -1.82
CA VAL A 477 -23.13 -3.72 -3.11
C VAL A 477 -21.82 -4.49 -3.13
N VAL A 478 -21.01 -4.42 -2.07
CA VAL A 478 -19.75 -5.16 -1.95
C VAL A 478 -19.99 -6.67 -1.98
N ILE A 479 -21.01 -7.16 -1.27
CA ILE A 479 -21.36 -8.59 -1.27
C ILE A 479 -21.90 -9.02 -2.65
N SER A 480 -22.75 -8.22 -3.27
CA SER A 480 -23.39 -8.56 -4.55
C SER A 480 -22.40 -8.60 -5.72
N GLU A 481 -21.37 -7.75 -5.74
CA GLU A 481 -20.30 -7.83 -6.74
C GLU A 481 -19.59 -9.20 -6.69
N ARG A 482 -19.31 -9.72 -5.48
CA ARG A 482 -18.61 -10.99 -5.30
C ARG A 482 -19.46 -12.17 -5.77
N ILE A 483 -20.77 -12.08 -5.58
CA ILE A 483 -21.73 -13.07 -6.08
C ILE A 483 -21.84 -12.96 -7.61
N PHE A 484 -21.92 -11.73 -8.12
CA PHE A 484 -22.07 -11.45 -9.55
C PHE A 484 -20.86 -11.93 -10.36
N LEU A 485 -19.64 -11.63 -9.94
CA LEU A 485 -18.43 -12.06 -10.65
C LEU A 485 -18.29 -13.59 -10.67
N ARG A 486 -18.65 -14.27 -9.58
CA ARG A 486 -18.70 -15.73 -9.54
C ARG A 486 -19.74 -16.28 -10.53
N TYR A 487 -20.92 -15.70 -10.58
CA TYR A 487 -21.96 -16.09 -11.53
C TYR A 487 -21.56 -15.80 -12.99
N LEU A 488 -20.98 -14.62 -13.25
CA LEU A 488 -20.50 -14.21 -14.56
C LEU A 488 -19.41 -15.15 -15.08
N TYR A 489 -18.45 -15.53 -14.22
CA TYR A 489 -17.42 -16.50 -14.54
C TYR A 489 -18.02 -17.84 -14.98
N MET A 490 -19.00 -18.35 -14.23
CA MET A 490 -19.71 -19.60 -14.57
C MET A 490 -20.50 -19.49 -15.89
N LYS A 491 -21.01 -18.30 -16.24
CA LYS A 491 -21.77 -18.10 -17.47
C LYS A 491 -20.87 -17.91 -18.70
N LEU A 492 -19.73 -17.23 -18.53
CA LEU A 492 -18.70 -17.11 -19.56
C LEU A 492 -18.13 -18.47 -19.97
N HIS A 493 -18.05 -19.44 -19.04
CA HIS A 493 -17.70 -20.83 -19.34
C HIS A 493 -18.64 -21.44 -20.41
N THR A 494 -19.95 -21.28 -20.25
CA THR A 494 -20.94 -21.78 -21.23
C THR A 494 -20.80 -21.08 -22.58
N ILE A 495 -20.62 -19.75 -22.57
CA ILE A 495 -20.51 -18.94 -23.79
C ILE A 495 -19.24 -19.28 -24.57
N TYR A 496 -18.11 -19.50 -23.88
CA TYR A 496 -16.84 -19.86 -24.51
C TYR A 496 -16.93 -21.19 -25.28
N LEU A 497 -17.61 -22.18 -24.71
CA LEU A 497 -17.87 -23.47 -25.36
C LEU A 497 -18.81 -23.34 -26.56
N ASP A 498 -19.73 -22.37 -26.55
CA ASP A 498 -20.65 -22.10 -27.66
C ASP A 498 -20.00 -21.26 -28.78
N SER A 499 -19.00 -20.42 -28.47
CA SER A 499 -18.35 -19.53 -29.44
C SER A 499 -17.20 -20.18 -30.21
N ASN A 500 -16.44 -21.07 -29.56
CA ASN A 500 -15.41 -21.84 -30.22
C ASN A 500 -16.03 -23.15 -30.69
N ASN A 501 -16.11 -23.34 -32.01
CA ASN A 501 -16.53 -24.60 -32.64
C ASN A 501 -15.48 -25.69 -32.37
N HIS A 502 -15.31 -26.07 -31.12
CA HIS A 502 -14.43 -27.16 -30.72
C HIS A 502 -15.04 -28.45 -31.29
N GLU A 503 -14.38 -29.04 -32.29
CA GLU A 503 -14.85 -30.26 -32.96
C GLU A 503 -14.97 -31.47 -32.00
N ASN A 504 -14.37 -31.38 -30.81
CA ASN A 504 -14.31 -32.43 -29.78
C ASN A 504 -14.86 -32.00 -28.40
N ILE A 505 -16.01 -31.32 -28.34
CA ILE A 505 -16.70 -31.07 -27.06
C ILE A 505 -17.31 -32.37 -26.54
N ARG A 506 -16.90 -32.79 -25.34
CA ARG A 506 -17.46 -33.97 -24.67
C ARG A 506 -18.78 -33.63 -23.97
N HIS A 507 -19.86 -34.32 -24.34
CA HIS A 507 -21.17 -34.14 -23.76
C HIS A 507 -21.40 -35.12 -22.61
N VAL A 508 -21.57 -34.58 -21.40
CA VAL A 508 -21.56 -35.36 -20.17
C VAL A 508 -22.85 -35.19 -19.37
N ILE A 509 -23.34 -36.28 -18.79
CA ILE A 509 -24.34 -36.27 -17.73
C ILE A 509 -23.68 -36.71 -16.41
N LEU A 510 -23.93 -35.98 -15.33
CA LEU A 510 -23.42 -36.35 -14.01
C LEU A 510 -24.49 -37.14 -13.24
N TYR A 511 -24.10 -38.27 -12.67
CA TYR A 511 -24.97 -39.09 -11.85
C TYR A 511 -24.59 -38.94 -10.36
N GLY A 512 -25.53 -38.41 -9.58
CA GLY A 512 -25.39 -38.01 -8.18
C GLY A 512 -25.19 -36.50 -8.05
N ALA A 513 -26.13 -35.80 -7.42
CA ALA A 513 -26.16 -34.34 -7.26
C ALA A 513 -25.61 -33.86 -5.89
N GLY A 514 -24.71 -34.65 -5.29
CA GLY A 514 -24.09 -34.35 -3.99
C GLY A 514 -22.86 -33.45 -4.07
N VAL A 515 -22.15 -33.29 -2.94
CA VAL A 515 -20.96 -32.41 -2.83
C VAL A 515 -19.87 -32.73 -3.86
N ARG A 516 -19.65 -34.02 -4.16
CA ARG A 516 -18.69 -34.45 -5.18
C ARG A 516 -19.06 -33.98 -6.60
N CYS A 517 -20.34 -33.83 -6.92
CA CYS A 517 -20.78 -33.21 -8.18
C CYS A 517 -20.28 -31.77 -8.28
N GLN A 518 -20.34 -31.02 -7.19
CA GLN A 518 -19.86 -29.64 -7.15
C GLN A 518 -18.36 -29.55 -7.44
N TYR A 519 -17.54 -30.44 -6.85
CA TYR A 519 -16.10 -30.48 -7.13
C TYR A 519 -15.80 -30.85 -8.58
N TYR A 520 -16.53 -31.80 -9.17
CA TYR A 520 -16.36 -32.14 -10.58
C TYR A 520 -16.65 -30.95 -11.49
N LEU A 521 -17.74 -30.22 -11.23
CA LEU A 521 -18.11 -29.02 -11.98
C LEU A 521 -17.07 -27.91 -11.86
N GLN A 522 -16.39 -27.79 -10.71
CA GLN A 522 -15.30 -26.83 -10.51
C GLN A 522 -14.04 -27.23 -11.30
N GLU A 523 -13.71 -28.52 -11.33
CA GLU A 523 -12.53 -29.06 -12.03
C GLU A 523 -12.61 -28.81 -13.54
N ILE A 524 -13.75 -29.12 -14.17
CA ILE A 524 -13.94 -28.91 -15.61
C ILE A 524 -13.99 -27.42 -15.99
N ALA A 525 -14.40 -26.55 -15.06
CA ALA A 525 -14.42 -25.11 -15.28
C ALA A 525 -13.01 -24.49 -15.22
N THR A 526 -12.01 -25.20 -14.70
CA THR A 526 -10.62 -24.73 -14.62
C THR A 526 -9.71 -25.28 -15.71
N ASN A 527 -10.00 -26.47 -16.25
CA ASN A 527 -9.18 -27.15 -17.28
C ASN A 527 -9.80 -27.09 -18.69
N ILE A 528 -10.52 -26.00 -19.00
CA ILE A 528 -11.32 -25.85 -20.23
C ILE A 528 -10.48 -26.00 -21.51
N GLU A 529 -9.24 -25.51 -21.51
CA GLU A 529 -8.34 -25.59 -22.69
C GLU A 529 -7.83 -27.01 -22.95
N GLN A 530 -7.80 -27.86 -21.92
CA GLN A 530 -7.27 -29.23 -22.02
C GLN A 530 -8.37 -30.24 -22.36
N GLU A 531 -9.55 -30.12 -21.72
CA GLU A 531 -10.67 -31.05 -21.90
C GLU A 531 -12.03 -30.30 -21.98
N PRO A 532 -12.42 -29.75 -23.14
CA PRO A 532 -13.68 -29.03 -23.29
C PRO A 532 -14.88 -29.96 -23.06
N THR A 533 -15.57 -29.76 -21.93
CA THR A 533 -16.65 -30.63 -21.46
C THR A 533 -17.94 -29.83 -21.28
N ARG A 534 -19.04 -30.28 -21.90
CA ARG A 534 -20.38 -29.71 -21.76
C ARG A 534 -21.27 -30.62 -20.91
N VAL A 535 -21.73 -30.10 -19.78
CA VAL A 535 -22.67 -30.81 -18.90
C VAL A 535 -24.11 -30.59 -19.40
N LEU A 536 -24.80 -31.69 -19.72
CA LEU A 536 -26.16 -31.68 -20.27
C LEU A 536 -27.28 -31.72 -19.21
N GLY A 537 -26.92 -32.06 -17.98
CA GLY A 537 -27.81 -32.17 -16.83
C GLY A 537 -27.30 -33.16 -15.78
N LEU A 538 -28.07 -33.30 -14.70
CA LEU A 538 -27.80 -34.20 -13.59
C LEU A 538 -28.84 -35.33 -13.56
N LEU A 539 -28.44 -36.50 -13.07
CA LEU A 539 -29.33 -37.58 -12.65
C LEU A 539 -29.15 -37.79 -11.15
N ASP A 540 -30.24 -38.03 -10.43
CA ASP A 540 -30.19 -38.35 -9.01
C ASP A 540 -31.32 -39.29 -8.61
N ASP A 541 -31.05 -40.20 -7.69
CA ASP A 541 -32.03 -41.18 -7.22
C ASP A 541 -33.04 -40.57 -6.25
N ASN A 542 -32.76 -39.40 -5.67
CA ASN A 542 -33.67 -38.67 -4.80
C ASN A 542 -34.78 -37.98 -5.62
N PRO A 543 -36.05 -38.43 -5.52
CA PRO A 543 -37.15 -37.82 -6.26
C PRO A 543 -37.40 -36.36 -5.91
N GLY A 544 -37.04 -35.95 -4.69
CA GLY A 544 -37.15 -34.56 -4.23
C GLY A 544 -36.25 -33.58 -4.96
N LEU A 545 -35.28 -34.06 -5.75
CA LEU A 545 -34.40 -33.25 -6.59
C LEU A 545 -34.86 -33.18 -8.04
N TRP A 546 -35.78 -34.02 -8.49
CA TRP A 546 -36.18 -34.08 -9.90
C TRP A 546 -36.79 -32.76 -10.37
N ASN A 547 -36.46 -32.37 -11.60
CA ASN A 547 -36.81 -31.08 -12.22
C ASN A 547 -36.29 -29.82 -11.50
N LYS A 548 -35.57 -29.96 -10.38
CA LYS A 548 -34.88 -28.83 -9.72
C LYS A 548 -33.54 -28.56 -10.37
N ASN A 549 -33.05 -27.34 -10.21
CA ASN A 549 -31.70 -26.96 -10.58
C ASN A 549 -30.78 -27.14 -9.38
N VAL A 550 -29.73 -27.94 -9.55
CA VAL A 550 -28.69 -28.18 -8.54
C VAL A 550 -27.35 -27.79 -9.14
N TYR A 551 -26.60 -26.92 -8.46
CA TYR A 551 -25.33 -26.34 -8.95
C TYR A 551 -25.40 -25.73 -10.37
N GLY A 552 -26.56 -25.17 -10.75
CA GLY A 552 -26.78 -24.59 -12.08
C GLY A 552 -27.14 -25.60 -13.18
N GLN A 553 -27.28 -26.88 -12.84
CA GLN A 553 -27.65 -27.95 -13.77
C GLN A 553 -29.02 -28.53 -13.41
N LYS A 554 -29.88 -28.76 -14.41
CA LYS A 554 -31.20 -29.35 -14.19
C LYS A 554 -31.09 -30.85 -13.90
N VAL A 555 -31.75 -31.31 -12.85
CA VAL A 555 -31.88 -32.73 -12.54
C VAL A 555 -32.98 -33.33 -13.40
N LEU A 556 -32.61 -34.21 -14.33
CA LEU A 556 -33.48 -34.74 -15.39
C LEU A 556 -34.27 -35.99 -14.96
N GLY A 557 -34.04 -36.49 -13.75
CA GLY A 557 -34.66 -37.69 -13.19
C GLY A 557 -33.62 -38.63 -12.61
N ASN A 558 -33.92 -39.93 -12.60
CA ASN A 558 -33.00 -40.98 -12.17
C ASN A 558 -32.28 -41.63 -13.36
N ILE A 559 -31.47 -42.65 -13.09
CA ILE A 559 -30.71 -43.34 -14.15
C ILE A 559 -31.58 -43.96 -15.26
N THR A 560 -32.83 -44.34 -14.97
CA THR A 560 -33.73 -44.92 -15.97
C THR A 560 -34.19 -43.90 -17.02
N ASN A 561 -34.26 -42.62 -16.65
CA ASN A 561 -34.59 -41.54 -17.58
C ASN A 561 -33.53 -41.38 -18.68
N LEU A 562 -32.32 -41.93 -18.51
CA LEU A 562 -31.28 -41.92 -19.53
C LEU A 562 -31.73 -42.62 -20.82
N ASN A 563 -32.57 -43.66 -20.75
CA ASN A 563 -33.13 -44.31 -21.94
C ASN A 563 -33.99 -43.38 -22.80
N LEU A 564 -34.66 -42.40 -22.18
CA LEU A 564 -35.48 -41.40 -22.88
C LEU A 564 -34.65 -40.23 -23.41
N LEU A 565 -33.48 -39.97 -22.79
CA LEU A 565 -32.61 -38.84 -23.08
C LEU A 565 -31.53 -39.17 -24.12
N ALA A 566 -30.98 -40.39 -24.10
CA ALA A 566 -29.95 -40.85 -25.03
C ALA A 566 -30.30 -40.71 -26.52
N PRO A 567 -31.54 -40.95 -26.97
CA PRO A 567 -31.90 -40.73 -28.38
C PRO A 567 -32.07 -39.25 -28.74
N LYS A 568 -32.38 -38.40 -27.75
CA LYS A 568 -32.74 -36.98 -27.95
C LYS A 568 -31.57 -36.01 -27.79
N LYS A 569 -30.51 -36.43 -27.10
CA LYS A 569 -29.31 -35.63 -26.83
C LYS A 569 -28.07 -36.45 -27.17
N LYS A 570 -27.10 -35.84 -27.85
CA LYS A 570 -25.78 -36.45 -28.09
C LYS A 570 -25.03 -36.56 -26.75
N ILE A 571 -25.08 -37.72 -26.10
CA ILE A 571 -24.47 -37.97 -24.79
C ILE A 571 -23.26 -38.89 -24.99
N ASP A 572 -22.06 -38.40 -24.69
CA ASP A 572 -20.83 -39.17 -24.88
C ASP A 572 -20.45 -39.95 -23.60
N THR A 573 -20.77 -39.42 -22.42
CA THR A 573 -20.37 -40.03 -21.15
C THR A 573 -21.34 -39.75 -20.01
N VAL A 574 -21.57 -40.75 -19.16
CA VAL A 574 -22.15 -40.60 -17.81
C VAL A 574 -21.04 -40.69 -16.78
N ILE A 575 -20.94 -39.68 -15.90
CA ILE A 575 -19.94 -39.63 -14.83
C ILE A 575 -20.64 -39.76 -13.48
N ILE A 576 -20.33 -40.83 -12.77
CA ILE A 576 -20.78 -41.05 -11.39
C ILE A 576 -19.95 -40.15 -10.48
N THR A 577 -20.63 -39.22 -9.81
CA THR A 577 -20.03 -38.24 -8.89
C THR A 577 -20.53 -38.41 -7.46
N THR A 578 -21.00 -39.60 -7.07
CA THR A 578 -21.41 -39.90 -5.69
C THR A 578 -20.66 -41.09 -5.10
N ARG A 579 -20.49 -41.09 -3.77
CA ARG A 579 -19.85 -42.16 -3.00
C ARG A 579 -20.85 -43.22 -2.55
N THR A 580 -22.12 -42.84 -2.38
CA THR A 580 -23.17 -43.62 -1.70
C THR A 580 -24.21 -44.21 -2.65
N ILE A 581 -23.82 -44.49 -3.90
CA ILE A 581 -24.73 -45.13 -4.85
C ILE A 581 -24.90 -46.61 -4.47
N LYS A 582 -26.15 -47.10 -4.50
CA LYS A 582 -26.45 -48.51 -4.24
C LYS A 582 -25.83 -49.39 -5.34
N PRO A 583 -25.28 -50.57 -5.03
CA PRO A 583 -24.68 -51.47 -6.03
C PRO A 583 -25.63 -51.78 -7.20
N GLU A 584 -26.92 -51.99 -6.89
CA GLU A 584 -27.99 -52.20 -7.88
C GLU A 584 -28.09 -51.06 -8.91
N ASN A 585 -27.88 -49.82 -8.48
CA ASN A 585 -27.97 -48.64 -9.34
C ASN A 585 -26.72 -48.46 -10.21
N ILE A 586 -25.55 -48.93 -9.76
CA ILE A 586 -24.35 -49.02 -10.62
C ILE A 586 -24.59 -50.01 -11.74
N GLU A 587 -25.13 -51.18 -11.43
CA GLU A 587 -25.36 -52.22 -12.44
C GLU A 587 -26.42 -51.77 -13.45
N LYS A 588 -27.51 -51.15 -12.99
CA LYS A 588 -28.49 -50.49 -13.87
C LYS A 588 -27.85 -49.41 -14.75
N ALA A 589 -26.98 -48.56 -14.19
CA ALA A 589 -26.26 -47.56 -14.96
C ALA A 589 -25.37 -48.20 -16.02
N ARG A 590 -24.68 -49.30 -15.69
CA ARG A 590 -23.81 -50.04 -16.60
C ARG A 590 -24.60 -50.65 -17.75
N GLU A 591 -25.71 -51.32 -17.49
CA GLU A 591 -26.56 -51.92 -18.53
C GLU A 591 -27.12 -50.85 -19.48
N ILE A 592 -27.67 -49.77 -18.92
CA ILE A 592 -28.27 -48.68 -19.71
C ILE A 592 -27.21 -47.98 -20.56
N CYS A 593 -26.04 -47.67 -20.00
CA CYS A 593 -24.95 -47.04 -20.76
C CYS A 593 -24.43 -47.96 -21.86
N LYS A 594 -24.25 -49.26 -21.58
CA LYS A 594 -23.81 -50.26 -22.57
C LYS A 594 -24.80 -50.38 -23.72
N ARG A 595 -26.11 -50.41 -23.43
CA ARG A 595 -27.17 -50.49 -24.44
C ARG A 595 -27.20 -49.29 -25.38
N ASN A 596 -26.88 -48.10 -24.87
CA ASN A 596 -26.91 -46.85 -25.62
C ASN A 596 -25.53 -46.43 -26.17
N GLY A 597 -24.48 -47.25 -26.01
CA GLY A 597 -23.13 -46.93 -26.47
C GLY A 597 -22.45 -45.77 -25.72
N ILE A 598 -22.90 -45.47 -24.49
CA ILE A 598 -22.41 -44.34 -23.69
C ILE A 598 -21.29 -44.81 -22.75
N LYS A 599 -20.19 -44.04 -22.63
CA LYS A 599 -19.13 -44.36 -21.65
C LYS A 599 -19.62 -44.10 -20.22
N LEU A 600 -19.45 -45.07 -19.33
CA LEU A 600 -19.70 -44.89 -17.90
C LEU A 600 -18.37 -44.75 -17.16
N ILE A 601 -18.19 -43.62 -16.47
CA ILE A 601 -16.98 -43.33 -15.69
C ILE A 601 -17.37 -43.07 -14.24
N GLN A 602 -16.56 -43.51 -13.30
CA GLN A 602 -16.70 -43.14 -11.90
C GLN A 602 -15.57 -42.19 -11.51
N TRP A 603 -15.92 -40.98 -11.09
CA TRP A 603 -14.94 -40.01 -10.60
C TRP A 603 -14.74 -40.21 -9.10
N LYS A 604 -13.51 -40.59 -8.70
CA LYS A 604 -13.13 -40.90 -7.32
C LYS A 604 -11.94 -40.04 -6.90
N PHE A 605 -11.94 -39.64 -5.63
CA PHE A 605 -10.74 -39.17 -4.95
C PHE A 605 -10.03 -40.40 -4.36
N VAL A 606 -8.74 -40.53 -4.64
CA VAL A 606 -7.86 -41.58 -4.09
C VAL A 606 -6.83 -40.87 -3.22
N GLU A 607 -6.71 -41.30 -1.97
CA GLU A 607 -5.62 -40.90 -1.09
C GLU A 607 -4.52 -41.96 -1.26
N GLU A 608 -3.35 -41.53 -1.74
CA GLU A 608 -2.20 -42.39 -1.94
C GLU A 608 -1.08 -41.93 -1.02
N ILE A 609 -0.51 -42.85 -0.24
CA ILE A 609 0.63 -42.57 0.63
C ILE A 609 1.87 -42.54 -0.26
N ILE A 610 2.44 -41.34 -0.45
CA ILE A 610 3.61 -41.14 -1.33
C ILE A 610 4.92 -41.40 -0.57
N ILE A 611 4.97 -41.09 0.74
CA ILE A 611 6.06 -41.39 1.67
C ILE A 611 5.44 -41.61 3.05
N GLU A 612 5.82 -42.70 3.73
CA GLU A 612 5.45 -42.98 5.13
C GLU A 612 6.34 -42.26 6.14
#